data_AF-A0A656JT67-F1
#
_entry.id   AF-A0A656JT67-F1
#
_cell.length_a   1.000
_cell.length_b   1.000
_cell.length_c   1.000
_cell.angle_alpha   90.00
_cell.angle_beta   90.00
_cell.angle_gamma   90.00
#
_symmetry.space_group_name_H-M   'P 1'
#
loop_
_entity.id
_entity.type
_entity.pdbx_description
1 polymer ?
#
loop_
_entity_poly.entity_id
_entity_poly.type
_entity_poly.pdbx_seq_one_letter_code
_entity_poly.pdbx_strand_id
1 'polypeptide(L)' 'MNSLLPPSEQEVTVSQFFQVHPENPQPRLIKQAAEIIKAGGLVVYPTDSSYALGCQIGDKSAIER' A
#
# COMPACT_ATOMS: atom_id res chain seq x y z
N MET A 1 -10.67 28.22 -16.61
CA MET A 1 -9.33 28.44 -16.01
C MET A 1 -8.97 27.17 -15.25
N ASN A 2 -8.44 26.18 -15.96
CA ASN A 2 -7.81 25.00 -15.33
C ASN A 2 -6.31 25.22 -15.46
N SER A 3 -5.61 25.45 -14.34
CA SER A 3 -4.15 25.48 -14.36
C SER A 3 -3.64 24.03 -14.48
N LEU A 4 -3.19 23.66 -15.67
CA LEU A 4 -2.34 22.50 -15.87
C LEU A 4 -0.99 22.82 -15.22
N LEU A 5 -0.76 22.31 -14.01
CA LEU A 5 0.57 22.37 -13.39
C LEU A 5 1.55 21.52 -14.22
N PRO A 6 2.82 21.93 -14.34
CA PRO A 6 3.83 21.17 -15.08
C PRO A 6 4.07 19.80 -14.43
N PRO A 7 4.44 18.76 -15.21
CA PRO A 7 4.71 17.41 -14.68
C PRO A 7 5.77 17.36 -13.57
N SER A 8 6.59 18.42 -13.44
CA SER A 8 7.64 18.56 -12.42
C SER A 8 7.12 18.84 -11.00
N GLU A 9 5.83 19.11 -10.82
CA GLU A 9 5.21 19.42 -9.52
C GLU A 9 4.10 18.42 -9.11
N GLN A 10 3.97 17.31 -9.84
CA GLN A 10 3.17 16.18 -9.36
C GLN A 10 4.05 15.36 -8.42
N GLU A 11 3.76 15.39 -7.11
CA GLU A 11 4.35 14.47 -6.16
C GLU A 11 3.92 13.04 -6.56
N VAL A 12 4.75 12.37 -7.36
CA VAL A 12 4.51 10.99 -7.76
C VAL A 12 4.82 10.13 -6.55
N THR A 13 3.80 9.86 -5.74
CA THR A 13 3.91 8.89 -4.65
C THR A 13 3.96 7.51 -5.28
N VAL A 14 5.18 7.00 -5.51
CA VAL A 14 5.38 5.66 -6.06
C VAL A 14 5.07 4.63 -4.97
N SER A 15 4.21 3.66 -5.27
CA SER A 15 3.95 2.54 -4.37
C SER A 15 5.06 1.49 -4.45
N GLN A 16 5.36 0.85 -3.33
CA GLN A 16 6.26 -0.29 -3.31
C GLN A 16 5.51 -1.56 -3.76
N PHE A 17 6.06 -2.28 -4.74
CA PHE A 17 5.48 -3.52 -5.24
C PHE A 17 6.25 -4.75 -4.74
N PHE A 18 5.50 -5.72 -4.19
CA PHE A 18 6.04 -7.02 -3.80
C PHE A 18 5.41 -8.12 -4.63
N GLN A 19 6.25 -8.89 -5.33
CA GLN A 19 5.82 -10.15 -5.93
C GLN A 19 5.97 -11.26 -4.89
N VAL A 20 4.85 -11.82 -4.45
CA VAL A 20 4.79 -12.89 -3.45
C VAL A 20 4.26 -14.16 -4.10
N HIS A 21 4.88 -15.31 -3.82
CA HIS A 21 4.34 -16.59 -4.31
C HIS A 21 3.03 -16.93 -3.57
N PRO A 22 1.94 -17.28 -4.27
CA PRO A 22 0.62 -17.46 -3.64
C PRO A 22 0.57 -18.66 -2.67
N GLU A 23 1.23 -19.77 -2.99
CA GLU A 23 1.20 -20.98 -2.15
C GLU A 23 2.33 -21.07 -1.11
N ASN A 24 3.47 -20.40 -1.35
CA ASN A 24 4.65 -20.45 -0.49
C ASN A 24 5.23 -19.03 -0.33
N PRO A 25 4.49 -18.13 0.35
CA PRO A 25 4.85 -16.73 0.44
C PRO A 25 6.19 -16.53 1.13
N GLN A 26 7.05 -15.70 0.56
CA GLN A 26 8.38 -15.46 1.09
C GLN A 26 8.29 -14.67 2.42
N PRO A 27 8.70 -15.23 3.58
CA PRO A 27 8.47 -14.61 4.89
C PRO A 27 9.08 -13.22 5.03
N ARG A 28 10.23 -12.98 4.36
CA ARG A 28 10.90 -11.68 4.34
C ARG A 28 10.02 -10.57 3.75
N LEU A 29 9.29 -10.87 2.66
CA LEU A 29 8.42 -9.90 1.99
C LEU A 29 7.17 -9.63 2.81
N ILE A 30 6.58 -10.68 3.40
CA ILE A 30 5.44 -10.54 4.31
C ILE A 30 5.80 -9.68 5.52
N LYS A 31 6.99 -9.90 6.10
CA LYS A 31 7.48 -9.08 7.21
C LYS A 31 7.61 -7.60 6.80
N GLN A 32 8.15 -7.31 5.62
CA GLN A 32 8.25 -5.94 5.12
C GLN A 32 6.89 -5.27 4.96
N ALA A 33 5.91 -5.96 4.37
CA ALA A 33 4.54 -5.46 4.27
C ALA A 33 3.90 -5.20 5.65
N ALA A 34 4.11 -6.11 6.61
CA ALA A 34 3.61 -5.94 7.97
C ALA A 34 4.22 -4.73 8.70
N GLU A 35 5.51 -4.46 8.50
CA GLU A 35 6.15 -3.27 9.08
C GLU A 35 5.63 -1.97 8.43
N ILE A 36 5.31 -1.98 7.13
CA ILE A 36 4.64 -0.83 6.47
C ILE A 36 3.29 -0.54 7.14
N ILE A 37 2.47 -1.58 7.38
CA ILE A 37 1.17 -1.42 8.05
C ILE A 37 1.34 -0.86 9.46
N LYS A 38 2.30 -1.37 10.24
CA LYS A 38 2.60 -0.87 11.60
C LYS A 38 3.13 0.55 11.63
N ALA A 39 3.74 1.03 10.54
CA ALA A 39 4.22 2.40 10.41
C ALA A 39 3.13 3.38 9.94
N GLY A 40 1.85 2.97 9.91
CA GLY A 40 0.73 3.78 9.43
C GLY A 40 0.58 3.77 7.90
N GLY A 41 1.18 2.79 7.22
CA GLY A 41 1.05 2.60 5.78
C GLY A 41 -0.21 1.83 5.40
N LEU A 42 -0.63 2.00 4.14
CA LEU A 42 -1.73 1.26 3.51
C LEU A 42 -1.16 0.20 2.56
N VAL A 43 -1.72 -1.00 2.59
CA VAL A 43 -1.29 -2.12 1.73
C VAL A 43 -2.48 -2.68 0.97
N VAL A 44 -2.27 -3.03 -0.30
CA VAL A 44 -3.19 -3.84 -1.11
C VAL A 44 -2.67 -5.28 -1.13
N TYR A 45 -3.49 -6.26 -0.76
CA TYR A 45 -3.08 -7.68 -0.72
C TYR A 45 -4.17 -8.63 -1.25
N PRO A 46 -3.80 -9.79 -1.80
CA PRO A 46 -4.77 -10.76 -2.34
C PRO A 46 -5.47 -11.52 -1.21
N THR A 47 -6.74 -11.85 -1.43
CA THR A 47 -7.52 -12.82 -0.65
C THR A 47 -7.98 -13.97 -1.56
N ASP A 48 -8.76 -14.90 -1.02
CA ASP A 48 -9.41 -15.97 -1.79
C ASP A 48 -10.51 -15.47 -2.76
N SER A 49 -11.00 -14.23 -2.54
CA SER A 49 -12.12 -13.65 -3.29
C SER A 49 -11.70 -12.52 -4.22
N SER A 50 -10.86 -11.60 -3.74
CA SER A 50 -10.38 -10.43 -4.49
C SER A 50 -9.18 -9.80 -3.78
N TYR A 51 -8.77 -8.60 -4.20
CA TYR A 51 -7.83 -7.79 -3.44
C TYR A 51 -8.54 -7.03 -2.32
N ALA A 52 -7.83 -6.85 -1.20
CA ALA A 52 -8.27 -6.06 -0.06
C ALA A 52 -7.26 -4.95 0.25
N LEU A 53 -7.77 -3.89 0.87
CA LEU A 53 -6.97 -2.83 1.48
C LEU A 53 -6.78 -3.12 2.98
N GLY A 54 -5.56 -2.97 3.47
CA GLY A 54 -5.21 -3.19 4.88
C GLY A 54 -4.38 -2.05 5.45
N CYS A 55 -4.77 -1.61 6.63
CA CYS A 55 -4.04 -0.65 7.46
C CYS A 55 -4.14 -1.05 8.94
N GLN A 56 -3.49 -0.28 9.82
CA GLN A 56 -3.58 -0.51 11.26
C GLN A 56 -4.97 -0.17 11.80
N ILE A 57 -5.54 -1.06 12.63
CA ILE A 57 -6.84 -0.83 13.27
C ILE A 57 -6.77 0.40 14.19
N GLY A 58 -7.72 1.31 14.02
CA GLY A 58 -7.82 2.54 14.80
C GLY A 58 -7.00 3.71 14.26
N ASP A 59 -6.26 3.54 13.17
CA ASP A 59 -5.60 4.63 12.47
C ASP A 59 -6.63 5.40 11.62
N LYS A 60 -7.16 6.49 12.19
CA LYS A 60 -8.12 7.36 11.48
C LYS A 60 -7.54 7.96 10.20
N SER A 61 -6.24 8.25 10.19
CA SER A 61 -5.57 8.87 9.04
C SER A 61 -5.42 7.92 7.87
N ALA A 62 -5.27 6.61 8.14
CA ALA A 62 -5.21 5.59 7.11
C ALA A 62 -6.58 5.26 6.50
N ILE A 63 -7.68 5.49 7.22
CA ILE A 63 -9.05 5.28 6.75
C ILE A 63 -9.51 6.40 5.80
N GLU A 64 -8.99 7.61 5.95
CA GLU A 64 -9.36 8.78 5.15
C GLU A 64 -8.61 8.90 3.80
N ARG A 65 -7.58 8.07 3.58
CA ARG A 65 -6.74 8.03 2.37
C ARG A 65 -7.31 7.14 1.28
#